data_AF-A0A9E4YJX3-F1
#
_entry.id   AF-A0A9E4YJX3-F1
#
_cell.length_a   1.000
_cell.length_b   1.000
_cell.length_c   1.000
_cell.angle_alpha   90.00
_cell.angle_beta   90.00
_cell.angle_gamma   90.00
#
_symmetry.space_group_name_H-M   'P 1'
#
loop_
_entity.id
_entity.type
_entity.pdbx_description
1 polymer ?
#
loop_
_entity_poly.entity_id
_entity_poly.type
_entity_poly.pdbx_seq_one_letter_code
_entity_poly.pdbx_strand_id
1 'polypeptide(L)'
;MVDAAHVKDVRLTADENETITRVGPGTPMGELMRRYWQPVLSSSELPEPDCAPVRVRILGEDLVAFRDTSGRIGLLTEFCAHRRTSLWLGRNEEDGLRCVFHGWKYDITGQCVDMPNVLPEHDFKERVTVRAYPTQELGGVIWAYMGWGVAKGKQPPPPNFEWTRQPESHLHVSRSLQECNWLQALEAGVDSIHTSFLHRRFSGNRAGLAGIRAQATAARLEVRLAPYGYAYASSRPMSEGKGDYVRTYHYVMPFHQ
;
A
#
# COMPACT_ATOMS: atom_id res chain seq x y z
N MET A 1 -6.44 3.20 -33.62
CA MET A 1 -7.84 3.64 -33.44
C MET A 1 -8.57 2.50 -32.77
N VAL A 2 -9.07 2.70 -31.55
CA VAL A 2 -9.91 1.70 -30.89
C VAL A 2 -11.28 1.79 -31.55
N ASP A 3 -11.74 0.69 -32.13
CA ASP A 3 -13.00 0.60 -32.86
C ASP A 3 -14.18 0.93 -31.92
N ALA A 4 -15.01 1.90 -32.31
CA ALA A 4 -16.19 2.33 -31.57
C ALA A 4 -17.23 1.19 -31.39
N ALA A 5 -17.11 0.09 -32.14
CA ALA A 5 -17.97 -1.09 -32.00
C ALA A 5 -17.74 -1.90 -30.70
N HIS A 6 -16.66 -1.65 -29.94
CA HIS A 6 -16.34 -2.38 -28.70
C HIS A 6 -16.96 -1.81 -27.41
N VAL A 7 -17.67 -0.67 -27.48
CA VAL A 7 -18.35 -0.09 -26.31
C VAL A 7 -19.79 -0.61 -26.24
N LYS A 8 -19.95 -1.93 -26.10
CA LYS A 8 -21.26 -2.55 -25.77
C LYS A 8 -21.26 -2.91 -24.29
N ASP A 9 -22.12 -2.20 -23.56
CA ASP A 9 -22.49 -2.40 -22.15
C ASP A 9 -21.31 -2.54 -21.16
N VAL A 10 -20.66 -1.41 -20.86
CA VAL A 10 -19.53 -1.31 -19.90
C VAL A 10 -20.03 -1.25 -18.46
N ARG A 11 -21.03 -2.06 -18.10
CA ARG A 11 -21.49 -2.19 -16.72
C ARG A 11 -20.97 -3.50 -16.15
N LEU A 12 -20.12 -3.40 -15.13
CA LEU A 12 -19.72 -4.57 -14.35
C LEU A 12 -20.96 -5.26 -13.78
N THR A 13 -21.00 -6.58 -13.92
CA THR A 13 -21.94 -7.42 -13.17
C THR A 13 -21.62 -7.36 -11.67
N ALA A 14 -22.57 -7.81 -10.84
CA ALA A 14 -22.36 -7.85 -9.39
C ALA A 14 -21.17 -8.74 -9.01
N ASP A 15 -21.02 -9.89 -9.69
CA ASP A 15 -19.93 -10.84 -9.44
C ASP A 15 -18.58 -10.28 -9.88
N GLU A 16 -18.50 -9.59 -11.01
CA GLU A 16 -17.27 -8.91 -11.44
C GLU A 16 -16.89 -7.80 -10.46
N ASN A 17 -17.86 -7.01 -10.00
CA ASN A 17 -17.64 -5.98 -9.00
C ASN A 17 -17.12 -6.58 -7.68
N GLU A 18 -17.72 -7.65 -7.17
CA GLU A 18 -17.23 -8.33 -5.97
C GLU A 18 -15.82 -8.91 -6.19
N THR A 19 -15.55 -9.49 -7.36
CA THR A 19 -14.24 -10.05 -7.72
C THR A 19 -13.12 -9.03 -7.66
N ILE A 20 -13.36 -7.78 -8.11
CA ILE A 20 -12.35 -6.72 -8.13
C ILE A 20 -12.31 -5.89 -6.85
N THR A 21 -13.41 -5.74 -6.12
CA THR A 21 -13.49 -4.83 -4.96
C THR A 21 -13.15 -5.50 -3.63
N ARG A 22 -13.28 -6.82 -3.52
CA ARG A 22 -12.91 -7.58 -2.31
C ARG A 22 -11.43 -7.95 -2.36
N VAL A 23 -10.69 -7.54 -1.33
CA VAL A 23 -9.22 -7.67 -1.26
C VAL A 23 -8.74 -8.50 -0.06
N GLY A 24 -9.67 -9.13 0.66
CA GLY A 24 -9.35 -9.99 1.80
C GLY A 24 -8.62 -11.28 1.41
N PRO A 25 -8.09 -12.04 2.39
CA PRO A 25 -7.48 -13.34 2.12
C PRO A 25 -8.43 -14.29 1.36
N GLY A 26 -7.91 -15.01 0.35
CA GLY A 26 -8.69 -15.96 -0.44
C GLY A 26 -9.59 -15.35 -1.53
N THR A 27 -9.61 -14.01 -1.67
CA THR A 27 -10.33 -13.33 -2.76
C THR A 27 -9.43 -13.16 -3.98
N PRO A 28 -9.95 -13.21 -5.23
CA PRO A 28 -9.11 -13.07 -6.42
C PRO A 28 -8.27 -11.80 -6.45
N MET A 29 -8.86 -10.63 -6.16
CA MET A 29 -8.11 -9.38 -6.10
C MET A 29 -7.15 -9.33 -4.91
N GLY A 30 -7.53 -9.88 -3.74
CA GLY A 30 -6.61 -10.00 -2.60
C GLY A 30 -5.36 -10.81 -2.94
N GLU A 31 -5.52 -11.96 -3.60
CA GLU A 31 -4.41 -12.80 -4.06
C GLU A 31 -3.57 -12.11 -5.15
N LEU A 32 -4.19 -11.30 -6.02
CA LEU A 32 -3.45 -10.48 -6.98
C LEU A 32 -2.61 -9.41 -6.27
N MET A 33 -3.22 -8.61 -5.40
CA MET A 33 -2.55 -7.51 -4.71
C MET A 33 -1.36 -8.00 -3.89
N ARG A 34 -1.50 -9.13 -3.19
CA ARG A 34 -0.43 -9.74 -2.39
C ARG A 34 0.82 -10.11 -3.19
N ARG A 35 0.71 -10.27 -4.51
CA ARG A 35 1.86 -10.50 -5.40
C ARG A 35 2.69 -9.23 -5.67
N TYR A 36 2.25 -8.08 -5.16
CA TYR A 36 2.94 -6.80 -5.25
C TYR A 36 3.34 -6.31 -3.86
N TRP A 37 4.40 -5.49 -3.81
CA TRP A 37 4.78 -4.77 -2.61
C TRP A 37 3.68 -3.77 -2.21
N GLN A 38 3.22 -3.87 -0.97
CA GLN A 38 2.17 -3.02 -0.40
C GLN A 38 2.80 -1.89 0.40
N PRO A 39 2.45 -0.61 0.18
CA PRO A 39 2.80 0.46 1.11
C PRO A 39 1.96 0.29 2.38
N VAL A 40 2.59 0.01 3.52
CA VAL A 40 1.88 -0.32 4.77
C VAL A 40 1.90 0.80 5.79
N LEU A 41 3.01 1.53 5.89
CA LEU A 41 3.22 2.60 6.87
C LEU A 41 4.13 3.69 6.29
N SER A 42 4.02 4.91 6.82
CA SER A 42 5.10 5.90 6.72
C SER A 42 6.27 5.50 7.61
N SER A 43 7.50 5.74 7.17
CA SER A 43 8.71 5.54 7.99
C SER A 43 8.64 6.28 9.33
N SER A 44 8.00 7.45 9.35
CA SER A 44 7.81 8.26 10.56
C SER A 44 6.89 7.63 11.61
N GLU A 45 6.11 6.61 11.27
CA GLU A 45 5.28 5.87 12.22
C GLU A 45 6.13 4.91 13.09
N LEU A 46 7.34 4.56 12.66
CA LEU A 46 8.34 3.79 13.42
C LEU A 46 9.67 4.56 13.44
N PRO A 47 9.75 5.67 14.21
CA PRO A 47 10.80 6.68 14.05
C PRO A 47 12.19 6.23 14.46
N GLU A 48 12.32 5.29 15.41
CA GLU A 48 13.60 4.88 15.97
C GLU A 48 13.58 3.40 16.41
N PRO A 49 14.75 2.75 16.54
CA PRO A 49 14.84 1.40 17.10
C PRO A 49 14.17 1.31 18.47
N ASP A 50 13.51 0.18 18.74
CA ASP A 50 12.79 -0.11 19.99
C ASP A 50 11.63 0.86 20.32
N CYS A 51 11.19 1.69 19.36
CA CYS A 51 9.97 2.48 19.52
C CYS A 51 8.72 1.60 19.69
N ALA A 52 7.63 2.22 20.13
CA ALA A 52 6.35 1.54 20.33
C ALA A 52 5.86 0.88 19.02
N PRO A 53 5.36 -0.36 19.06
CA PRO A 53 4.84 -1.03 17.88
C PRO A 53 3.54 -0.37 17.39
N VAL A 54 3.28 -0.48 16.09
CA VAL A 54 2.13 0.14 15.41
C VAL A 54 1.21 -0.95 14.86
N ARG A 55 -0.10 -0.78 15.05
CA ARG A 55 -1.09 -1.66 14.40
C ARG A 55 -1.22 -1.32 12.93
N VAL A 56 -1.27 -2.35 12.09
CA VAL A 56 -1.47 -2.22 10.65
C VAL A 56 -2.65 -3.06 10.25
N ARG A 57 -3.66 -2.44 9.64
CA ARG A 57 -4.76 -3.16 8.98
C ARG A 57 -4.68 -2.93 7.48
N ILE A 58 -4.44 -4.00 6.73
CA ILE A 58 -4.29 -3.94 5.27
C ILE A 58 -4.75 -5.26 4.63
N LEU A 59 -5.38 -5.19 3.45
CA LEU A 59 -5.90 -6.35 2.71
C LEU A 59 -6.71 -7.34 3.58
N GLY A 60 -7.47 -6.81 4.55
CA GLY A 60 -8.32 -7.60 5.46
C GLY A 60 -7.60 -8.31 6.60
N GLU A 61 -6.30 -8.09 6.82
CA GLU A 61 -5.53 -8.66 7.93
C GLU A 61 -5.15 -7.62 8.97
N ASP A 62 -5.14 -8.04 10.24
CA ASP A 62 -4.63 -7.27 11.38
C ASP A 62 -3.21 -7.72 11.74
N LEU A 63 -2.29 -6.77 11.68
CA LEU A 63 -0.85 -6.96 11.79
C LEU A 63 -0.25 -5.97 12.79
N VAL A 64 0.98 -6.24 13.20
CA VAL A 64 1.77 -5.38 14.08
C VAL A 64 3.13 -5.16 13.46
N ALA A 65 3.48 -3.90 13.25
CA ALA A 65 4.79 -3.48 12.78
C ALA A 65 5.63 -2.99 13.96
N PHE A 66 6.93 -3.25 13.91
CA PHE A 66 7.90 -2.76 14.88
C PHE A 66 9.26 -2.56 14.21
N ARG A 67 10.09 -1.67 14.78
CA ARG A 67 11.49 -1.47 14.38
C ARG A 67 12.37 -2.03 15.47
N ASP A 68 13.03 -3.15 15.21
CA ASP A 68 13.83 -3.84 16.22
C ASP A 68 15.06 -3.03 16.64
N THR A 69 15.78 -3.52 17.65
CA THR A 69 16.98 -2.88 18.20
C THR A 69 18.05 -2.62 17.13
N SER A 70 18.20 -3.53 16.16
CA SER A 70 19.09 -3.39 15.01
C SER A 70 18.56 -2.46 13.90
N GLY A 71 17.40 -1.82 14.10
CA GLY A 71 16.79 -0.89 13.14
C GLY A 71 16.02 -1.58 12.01
N ARG A 72 15.90 -2.91 12.01
CA ARG A 72 15.18 -3.69 11.01
C ARG A 72 13.68 -3.62 11.29
N ILE A 73 12.88 -3.63 10.23
CA ILE A 73 11.42 -3.63 10.35
C ILE A 73 10.92 -5.06 10.41
N GLY A 74 10.07 -5.37 11.39
CA GLY A 74 9.24 -6.56 11.43
C GLY A 74 7.77 -6.21 11.18
N LEU A 75 7.06 -7.09 10.46
CA LEU A 75 5.61 -7.01 10.27
C LEU A 75 4.99 -8.39 10.53
N LEU A 76 4.38 -8.57 11.69
CA LEU A 76 3.86 -9.84 12.17
C LEU A 76 2.33 -9.85 12.16
N THR A 77 1.72 -11.03 12.12
CA THR A 77 0.29 -11.16 12.50
C THR A 77 0.08 -10.70 13.93
N GLU A 78 -1.05 -10.06 14.22
CA GLU A 78 -1.25 -9.41 15.52
C GLU A 78 -1.21 -10.37 16.72
N PHE A 79 -1.60 -11.63 16.58
CA PHE A 79 -1.85 -12.49 17.73
C PHE A 79 -0.70 -13.46 18.02
N CYS A 80 -0.22 -13.45 19.26
CA CYS A 80 0.80 -14.39 19.77
C CYS A 80 0.36 -15.86 19.61
N ALA A 81 1.28 -16.73 19.19
CA ALA A 81 1.03 -18.15 18.97
C ALA A 81 0.64 -18.91 20.27
N HIS A 82 1.00 -18.38 21.44
CA HIS A 82 0.70 -19.05 22.72
C HIS A 82 -0.79 -18.99 23.09
N ARG A 83 -1.31 -17.79 23.40
CA ARG A 83 -2.70 -17.58 23.87
C ARG A 83 -3.40 -16.43 23.16
N ARG A 84 -2.94 -16.08 21.95
CA ARG A 84 -3.58 -15.08 21.09
C ARG A 84 -3.67 -13.67 21.69
N THR A 85 -2.84 -13.33 22.67
CA THR A 85 -2.69 -11.94 23.11
C THR A 85 -2.18 -11.11 21.94
N SER A 86 -2.75 -9.92 21.75
CA SER A 86 -2.27 -8.96 20.75
C SER A 86 -0.83 -8.56 21.06
N LEU A 87 0.05 -8.75 20.08
CA LEU A 87 1.46 -8.36 20.09
C LEU A 87 1.64 -6.85 19.97
N TRP A 88 0.60 -6.10 19.62
CA TRP A 88 0.63 -4.63 19.69
C TRP A 88 0.84 -4.13 21.13
N LEU A 89 0.37 -4.90 22.11
CA LEU A 89 0.64 -4.63 23.52
C LEU A 89 2.05 -5.08 23.94
N GLY A 90 2.81 -5.67 23.02
CA GLY A 90 4.16 -6.20 23.27
C GLY A 90 5.19 -5.10 23.51
N ARG A 91 6.32 -5.52 24.09
CA ARG A 91 7.51 -4.67 24.23
C ARG A 91 8.50 -5.02 23.14
N ASN A 92 8.99 -4.00 22.47
CA ASN A 92 10.05 -4.16 21.48
C ASN A 92 11.40 -4.08 22.22
N GLU A 93 12.16 -5.17 22.22
CA GLU A 93 13.39 -5.28 23.00
C GLU A 93 14.30 -6.37 22.41
N GLU A 94 15.61 -6.09 22.38
CA GLU A 94 16.66 -7.08 22.07
C GLU A 94 16.36 -7.87 20.78
N ASP A 95 16.20 -7.14 19.67
CA ASP A 95 15.91 -7.68 18.34
C ASP A 95 14.61 -8.49 18.23
N GLY A 96 13.62 -8.22 19.08
CA GLY A 96 12.32 -8.90 18.99
C GLY A 96 11.16 -8.25 19.73
N LEU A 97 9.96 -8.67 19.35
CA LEU A 97 8.71 -8.23 19.97
C LEU A 97 8.27 -9.23 21.03
N ARG A 98 8.40 -8.86 22.31
CA ARG A 98 8.02 -9.67 23.45
C ARG A 98 6.54 -9.50 23.81
N CYS A 99 5.81 -10.61 23.79
CA CYS A 99 4.43 -10.66 24.24
C CYS A 99 4.34 -10.37 25.75
N VAL A 100 3.52 -9.40 26.14
CA VAL A 100 3.32 -9.02 27.55
C VAL A 100 2.66 -10.07 28.42
N PHE A 101 2.01 -11.08 27.84
CA PHE A 101 1.27 -12.04 28.66
C PHE A 101 2.20 -13.06 29.35
N HIS A 102 2.99 -13.80 28.56
CA HIS A 102 3.87 -14.86 29.08
C HIS A 102 5.31 -14.73 28.59
N GLY A 103 5.66 -13.58 28.01
CA GLY A 103 7.03 -13.27 27.65
C GLY A 103 7.56 -13.94 26.38
N TRP A 104 6.76 -14.66 25.58
CA TRP A 104 7.24 -15.21 24.30
C TRP A 104 7.69 -14.07 23.38
N LYS A 105 8.93 -14.14 22.86
CA LYS A 105 9.54 -13.13 22.00
C LYS A 105 9.65 -13.65 20.57
N TYR A 106 9.35 -12.79 19.60
CA TYR A 106 9.45 -13.11 18.18
C TYR A 106 10.38 -12.12 17.48
N ASP A 107 11.26 -12.60 16.60
CA ASP A 107 12.07 -11.73 15.75
C ASP A 107 11.27 -11.18 14.56
N ILE A 108 11.93 -10.38 13.70
CA ILE A 108 11.31 -9.79 12.50
C ILE A 108 10.81 -10.82 11.48
N THR A 109 11.29 -12.06 11.55
CA THR A 109 10.88 -13.17 10.68
C THR A 109 9.69 -13.94 11.26
N GLY A 110 9.24 -13.56 12.46
CA GLY A 110 8.17 -14.23 13.19
C GLY A 110 8.62 -15.50 13.89
N GLN A 111 9.92 -15.83 13.90
CA GLN A 111 10.45 -16.96 14.64
C GLN A 111 10.41 -16.64 16.14
N CYS A 112 9.91 -17.56 16.95
CA CYS A 112 10.01 -17.43 18.40
C CYS A 112 11.46 -17.64 18.83
N VAL A 113 12.05 -16.61 19.45
CA VAL A 113 13.47 -16.58 19.84
C VAL A 113 13.68 -16.69 21.35
N ASP A 114 12.62 -16.53 22.15
CA ASP A 114 12.68 -16.68 23.60
C ASP A 114 11.33 -17.07 24.22
N MET A 115 11.36 -17.92 25.24
CA MET A 115 10.21 -18.44 25.99
C MET A 115 10.53 -18.51 27.49
N PRO A 116 10.61 -17.36 28.18
CA PRO A 116 11.11 -17.32 29.58
C PRO A 116 10.20 -18.03 30.58
N ASN A 117 8.95 -18.32 30.21
CA ASN A 117 8.01 -19.07 31.04
C ASN A 117 8.11 -20.59 30.86
N VAL A 118 9.00 -21.08 30.00
CA VAL A 118 9.23 -22.51 29.73
C VAL A 118 10.61 -22.88 30.27
N LEU A 119 10.69 -23.97 31.03
CA LEU A 119 11.97 -24.47 31.55
C LEU A 119 12.91 -24.87 30.39
N PRO A 120 14.23 -24.67 30.50
CA PRO A 120 15.18 -24.98 29.42
C PRO A 120 15.07 -26.42 28.88
N GLU A 121 14.84 -27.41 29.74
CA GLU A 121 14.65 -28.83 29.38
C GLU A 121 13.35 -29.11 28.61
N HIS A 122 12.46 -28.13 28.53
CA HIS A 122 11.20 -28.18 27.81
C HIS A 122 11.12 -27.11 26.71
N ASP A 123 12.23 -26.46 26.35
CA ASP A 123 12.25 -25.47 25.29
C ASP A 123 11.88 -26.11 23.94
N PHE A 124 10.93 -25.47 23.24
CA PHE A 124 10.50 -25.87 21.90
C PHE A 124 10.36 -24.66 20.97
N LYS A 125 11.04 -23.54 21.24
CA LYS A 125 10.84 -22.28 20.53
C LYS A 125 11.11 -22.35 19.04
N GLU A 126 12.06 -23.17 18.62
CA GLU A 126 12.39 -23.43 17.22
C GLU A 126 11.20 -23.99 16.41
N ARG A 127 10.18 -24.55 17.08
CA ARG A 127 8.95 -25.07 16.45
C ARG A 127 7.81 -24.07 16.44
N VAL A 128 8.02 -22.88 17.00
CA VAL A 128 6.98 -21.85 17.15
C VAL A 128 7.31 -20.67 16.25
N THR A 129 6.37 -20.35 15.38
CA THR A 129 6.41 -19.17 14.54
C THR A 129 5.06 -18.46 14.56
N VAL A 130 5.10 -17.16 14.34
CA VAL A 130 3.96 -16.39 13.84
C VAL A 130 4.24 -16.02 12.39
N ARG A 131 3.19 -15.72 11.62
CA ARG A 131 3.40 -15.28 10.25
C ARG A 131 4.02 -13.88 10.27
N ALA A 132 5.09 -13.73 9.50
CA ALA A 132 5.73 -12.45 9.21
C ALA A 132 5.71 -12.18 7.70
N TYR A 133 5.79 -10.90 7.34
CA TYR A 133 5.88 -10.45 5.95
C TYR A 133 7.21 -9.72 5.74
N PRO A 134 7.98 -10.06 4.68
CA PRO A 134 9.19 -9.32 4.34
C PRO A 134 8.89 -7.84 4.13
N THR A 135 9.74 -6.98 4.68
CA THR A 135 9.59 -5.52 4.57
C THR A 135 10.80 -4.86 3.90
N GLN A 136 10.58 -3.67 3.35
CA GLN A 136 11.60 -2.77 2.80
C GLN A 136 11.24 -1.33 3.18
N GLU A 137 12.22 -0.50 3.49
CA GLU A 137 12.01 0.91 3.80
C GLU A 137 12.67 1.75 2.71
N LEU A 138 11.85 2.43 1.90
CA LEU A 138 12.28 3.16 0.70
C LEU A 138 11.39 4.38 0.48
N GLY A 139 12.00 5.55 0.22
CA GLY A 139 11.25 6.78 -0.06
C GLY A 139 10.40 7.31 1.11
N GLY A 140 10.77 7.01 2.36
CA GLY A 140 9.97 7.38 3.54
C GLY A 140 8.71 6.52 3.73
N VAL A 141 8.63 5.39 3.01
CA VAL A 141 7.54 4.42 3.11
C VAL A 141 8.10 3.05 3.51
N ILE A 142 7.41 2.40 4.44
CA ILE A 142 7.62 0.99 4.75
C ILE A 142 6.70 0.17 3.85
N TRP A 143 7.31 -0.71 3.08
CA TRP A 143 6.69 -1.62 2.14
C TRP A 143 6.68 -3.03 2.72
N ALA A 144 5.63 -3.80 2.45
CA ALA A 144 5.53 -5.21 2.81
C ALA A 144 5.19 -6.08 1.61
N TYR A 145 5.87 -7.22 1.46
CA TYR A 145 5.51 -8.22 0.49
C TYR A 145 4.61 -9.27 1.13
N MET A 146 3.34 -9.29 0.72
CA MET A 146 2.30 -10.12 1.37
C MET A 146 1.99 -11.43 0.63
N GLY A 147 2.80 -11.77 -0.37
CA GLY A 147 2.62 -12.95 -1.22
C GLY A 147 3.04 -14.23 -0.52
N TRP A 148 2.21 -14.68 0.43
CA TRP A 148 2.44 -15.92 1.17
C TRP A 148 2.34 -17.15 0.26
N GLY A 149 3.20 -18.15 0.49
CA GLY A 149 3.23 -19.38 -0.33
C GLY A 149 3.82 -19.21 -1.73
N VAL A 150 4.23 -18.00 -2.13
CA VAL A 150 4.97 -17.78 -3.37
C VAL A 150 6.34 -18.46 -3.25
N ALA A 151 6.68 -19.29 -4.24
CA ALA A 151 7.94 -20.03 -4.25
C ALA A 151 9.14 -19.08 -4.06
N LYS A 152 10.13 -19.54 -3.27
CA LYS A 152 11.37 -18.78 -3.04
C LYS A 152 11.98 -18.35 -4.38
N GLY A 153 12.33 -17.07 -4.50
CA GLY A 153 12.86 -16.49 -5.75
C GLY A 153 11.80 -16.02 -6.75
N LYS A 154 10.49 -16.15 -6.45
CA LYS A 154 9.41 -15.56 -7.25
C LYS A 154 8.86 -14.24 -6.67
N GLN A 155 9.36 -13.81 -5.52
CA GLN A 155 9.10 -12.48 -4.99
C GLN A 155 9.65 -11.42 -5.97
N PRO A 156 8.86 -10.37 -6.31
CA PRO A 156 9.34 -9.30 -7.18
C PRO A 156 10.46 -8.50 -6.49
N PRO A 157 11.34 -7.84 -7.27
CA PRO A 157 12.33 -6.94 -6.71
C PRO A 157 11.65 -5.83 -5.88
N PRO A 158 12.36 -5.21 -4.92
CA PRO A 158 11.85 -4.06 -4.16
C PRO A 158 11.32 -2.93 -5.07
N PRO A 159 10.37 -2.11 -4.58
CA PRO A 159 9.89 -0.94 -5.31
C PRO A 159 11.06 -0.04 -5.75
N ASN A 160 11.01 0.42 -7.01
CA ASN A 160 12.07 1.21 -7.61
C ASN A 160 11.49 2.37 -8.44
N PHE A 161 10.56 3.10 -7.82
CA PHE A 161 10.02 4.31 -8.43
C PHE A 161 11.05 5.44 -8.34
N GLU A 162 10.97 6.43 -9.23
CA GLU A 162 11.95 7.52 -9.21
C GLU A 162 11.97 8.27 -7.87
N TRP A 163 10.80 8.46 -7.26
CA TRP A 163 10.65 9.12 -5.97
C TRP A 163 11.23 8.31 -4.82
N THR A 164 11.26 6.97 -4.88
CA THR A 164 11.80 6.16 -3.78
C THR A 164 13.32 6.27 -3.63
N ARG A 165 13.99 6.91 -4.59
CA ARG A 165 15.45 7.11 -4.64
C ARG A 165 15.88 8.55 -4.34
N GLN A 166 14.93 9.45 -4.10
CA GLN A 166 15.23 10.85 -3.83
C GLN A 166 15.77 11.00 -2.40
N PRO A 167 16.65 11.99 -2.14
CA PRO A 167 17.08 12.30 -0.79
C PRO A 167 15.90 12.76 0.07
N GLU A 168 15.98 12.57 1.38
CA GLU A 168 14.91 12.91 2.34
C GLU A 168 14.43 14.37 2.22
N SER A 169 15.33 15.30 1.93
CA SER A 169 15.02 16.73 1.72
C SER A 169 14.08 17.00 0.54
N HIS A 170 13.87 16.02 -0.33
CA HIS A 170 13.01 16.10 -1.52
C HIS A 170 11.78 15.18 -1.40
N LEU A 171 11.57 14.58 -0.23
CA LEU A 171 10.46 13.69 0.05
C LEU A 171 9.42 14.36 0.94
N HIS A 172 8.17 14.23 0.55
CA HIS A 172 7.04 14.52 1.41
C HIS A 172 6.06 13.35 1.35
N VAL A 173 6.00 12.57 2.42
CA VAL A 173 5.11 11.43 2.54
C VAL A 173 3.95 11.84 3.43
N SER A 174 2.73 11.61 2.94
CA SER A 174 1.51 11.80 3.72
C SER A 174 0.60 10.60 3.54
N ARG A 175 -0.21 10.32 4.56
CA ARG A 175 -1.17 9.24 4.58
C ARG A 175 -2.52 9.80 5.02
N SER A 176 -3.58 9.37 4.38
CA SER A 176 -4.94 9.74 4.74
C SER A 176 -5.85 8.53 4.64
N LEU A 177 -6.70 8.35 5.65
CA LEU A 177 -7.74 7.33 5.62
C LEU A 177 -8.89 7.83 4.75
N GLN A 178 -9.28 7.02 3.77
CA GLN A 178 -10.49 7.23 2.97
C GLN A 178 -11.46 6.10 3.27
N GLU A 179 -12.64 6.44 3.80
CA GLU A 179 -13.68 5.47 4.19
C GLU A 179 -14.53 5.05 2.98
N CYS A 180 -13.87 4.51 1.95
CA CYS A 180 -14.50 4.00 0.73
C CYS A 180 -13.81 2.72 0.25
N ASN A 181 -14.36 2.06 -0.77
CA ASN A 181 -13.66 0.94 -1.38
C ASN A 181 -12.40 1.45 -2.10
N TRP A 182 -11.32 0.67 -2.05
CA TRP A 182 -10.03 1.01 -2.66
C TRP A 182 -10.16 1.44 -4.13
N LEU A 183 -11.04 0.77 -4.88
CA LEU A 183 -11.23 1.04 -6.30
C LEU A 183 -11.83 2.42 -6.55
N GLN A 184 -12.73 2.90 -5.67
CA GLN A 184 -13.31 4.24 -5.79
C GLN A 184 -12.25 5.33 -5.61
N ALA A 185 -11.34 5.15 -4.65
CA ALA A 185 -10.22 6.07 -4.43
C ALA A 185 -9.24 6.06 -5.61
N LEU A 186 -8.92 4.87 -6.13
CA LEU A 186 -8.05 4.72 -7.30
C LEU A 186 -8.67 5.35 -8.56
N GLU A 187 -9.93 5.06 -8.86
CA GLU A 187 -10.63 5.59 -10.04
C GLU A 187 -10.72 7.12 -9.99
N ALA A 188 -10.96 7.70 -8.81
CA ALA A 188 -10.92 9.15 -8.64
C ALA A 188 -9.53 9.72 -8.97
N GLY A 189 -8.46 9.03 -8.58
CA GLY A 189 -7.10 9.39 -8.98
C GLY A 189 -6.94 9.36 -10.51
N VAL A 190 -7.28 8.22 -11.13
CA VAL A 190 -7.14 7.99 -12.57
C VAL A 190 -7.95 8.99 -13.39
N ASP A 191 -9.15 9.36 -12.93
CA ASP A 191 -10.02 10.32 -13.59
C ASP A 191 -9.35 11.70 -13.70
N SER A 192 -8.96 12.05 -14.92
CA SER A 192 -8.36 13.36 -15.16
C SER A 192 -9.39 14.49 -15.06
N ILE A 193 -10.68 14.22 -15.32
CA ILE A 193 -11.75 15.22 -15.50
C ILE A 193 -12.23 15.80 -14.18
N HIS A 194 -12.33 15.03 -13.08
CA HIS A 194 -12.75 15.57 -11.77
C HIS A 194 -11.96 16.82 -11.36
N THR A 195 -10.70 16.91 -11.78
CA THR A 195 -9.82 18.05 -11.45
C THR A 195 -10.35 19.40 -11.92
N SER A 196 -11.10 19.43 -13.03
CA SER A 196 -11.67 20.66 -13.59
C SER A 196 -12.94 21.12 -12.88
N PHE A 197 -13.59 20.22 -12.13
CA PHE A 197 -14.82 20.49 -11.39
C PHE A 197 -14.57 20.59 -9.89
N LEU A 198 -14.05 19.51 -9.29
CA LEU A 198 -13.85 19.37 -7.84
C LEU A 198 -12.79 20.34 -7.31
N HIS A 199 -11.66 20.45 -8.01
CA HIS A 199 -10.52 21.25 -7.55
C HIS A 199 -10.57 22.69 -8.07
N ARG A 200 -11.66 23.13 -8.72
CA ARG A 200 -11.75 24.49 -9.28
C ARG A 200 -11.84 25.54 -8.17
N ARG A 201 -11.08 26.64 -8.32
CA ARG A 201 -11.25 27.83 -7.47
C ARG A 201 -12.49 28.63 -7.89
N PHE A 202 -13.45 28.77 -6.97
CA PHE A 202 -14.70 29.52 -7.22
C PHE A 202 -14.59 31.01 -6.82
N SER A 203 -13.96 31.36 -5.69
CA SER A 203 -13.64 32.73 -5.25
C SER A 203 -12.79 32.76 -3.96
N GLY A 204 -12.21 33.92 -3.60
CA GLY A 204 -11.55 34.16 -2.30
C GLY A 204 -10.20 33.44 -2.10
N ASN A 205 -9.68 33.41 -0.87
CA ASN A 205 -8.41 32.77 -0.47
C ASN A 205 -8.48 31.23 -0.31
N ARG A 206 -9.51 30.58 -0.85
CA ARG A 206 -9.61 29.11 -0.81
C ARG A 206 -8.60 28.47 -1.75
N ALA A 207 -7.95 27.40 -1.28
CA ALA A 207 -7.09 26.56 -2.10
C ALA A 207 -7.90 25.95 -3.26
N GLY A 208 -7.29 25.86 -4.44
CA GLY A 208 -7.93 25.35 -5.65
C GLY A 208 -7.12 25.66 -6.89
N LEU A 209 -7.29 24.82 -7.92
CA LEU A 209 -6.70 25.00 -9.24
C LEU A 209 -7.32 26.21 -9.95
N ALA A 210 -6.47 27.04 -10.54
CA ALA A 210 -6.83 28.16 -11.40
C ALA A 210 -6.25 27.96 -12.81
N GLY A 211 -6.65 28.81 -13.76
CA GLY A 211 -6.12 28.79 -15.11
C GLY A 211 -6.52 27.55 -15.91
N ILE A 212 -5.57 27.03 -16.69
CA ILE A 212 -5.78 26.00 -17.72
C ILE A 212 -6.54 24.76 -17.23
N ARG A 213 -6.28 24.33 -15.99
CA ARG A 213 -6.90 23.13 -15.40
C ARG A 213 -8.40 23.30 -15.09
N ALA A 214 -8.89 24.53 -14.98
CA ALA A 214 -10.27 24.83 -14.59
C ALA A 214 -11.22 25.16 -15.76
N GLN A 215 -10.69 25.28 -16.99
CA GLN A 215 -11.43 25.84 -18.14
C GLN A 215 -12.01 24.78 -19.09
N ALA A 216 -11.40 23.61 -19.18
CA ALA A 216 -11.84 22.54 -20.08
C ALA A 216 -12.53 21.42 -19.31
N THR A 217 -13.85 21.33 -19.48
CA THR A 217 -14.76 20.41 -18.78
C THR A 217 -14.88 19.04 -19.44
N ALA A 218 -14.31 18.86 -20.63
CA ALA A 218 -14.23 17.61 -21.35
C ALA A 218 -12.77 17.35 -21.75
N ALA A 219 -12.40 16.07 -21.84
CA ALA A 219 -11.07 15.64 -22.28
C ALA A 219 -11.19 14.46 -23.23
N ARG A 220 -10.30 14.39 -24.21
CA ARG A 220 -10.04 13.17 -24.97
C ARG A 220 -9.04 12.34 -24.19
N LEU A 221 -9.37 11.07 -23.96
CA LEU A 221 -8.48 10.11 -23.30
C LEU A 221 -7.80 9.23 -24.34
N GLU A 222 -6.50 9.07 -24.21
CA GLU A 222 -5.70 8.14 -24.99
C GLU A 222 -4.98 7.20 -24.04
N VAL A 223 -5.12 5.90 -24.26
CA VAL A 223 -4.53 4.86 -23.41
C VAL A 223 -3.58 4.03 -24.25
N ARG A 224 -2.38 3.80 -23.71
CA ARG A 224 -1.38 2.90 -24.26
C ARG A 224 -1.07 1.82 -23.24
N LEU A 225 -1.48 0.59 -23.55
CA LEU A 225 -1.14 -0.57 -22.73
C LEU A 225 0.37 -0.75 -22.63
N ALA A 226 0.82 -1.19 -21.45
CA ALA A 226 2.22 -1.46 -21.16
C ALA A 226 2.33 -2.73 -20.31
N PRO A 227 3.50 -3.41 -20.26
CA PRO A 227 3.66 -4.61 -19.43
C PRO A 227 3.39 -4.40 -17.94
N TYR A 228 3.51 -3.17 -17.44
CA TYR A 228 3.24 -2.81 -16.04
C TYR A 228 1.80 -2.35 -15.76
N GLY A 229 0.94 -2.24 -16.78
CA GLY A 229 -0.37 -1.61 -16.69
C GLY A 229 -0.66 -0.78 -17.94
N TYR A 230 -0.72 0.55 -17.81
CA TYR A 230 -0.88 1.44 -18.96
C TYR A 230 -0.32 2.83 -18.70
N ALA A 231 0.07 3.50 -19.78
CA ALA A 231 0.22 4.95 -19.78
C ALA A 231 -1.07 5.55 -20.37
N TYR A 232 -1.52 6.68 -19.83
CA TYR A 232 -2.67 7.37 -20.39
C TYR A 232 -2.46 8.87 -20.43
N ALA A 233 -3.07 9.50 -21.43
CA ALA A 233 -3.04 10.92 -21.64
C ALA A 233 -4.47 11.47 -21.68
N SER A 234 -4.67 12.63 -21.09
CA SER A 234 -5.88 13.43 -21.28
C SER A 234 -5.51 14.71 -22.01
N SER A 235 -6.05 14.94 -23.20
CA SER A 235 -5.89 16.19 -23.95
C SER A 235 -7.16 17.03 -23.92
N ARG A 236 -6.98 18.34 -23.84
CA ARG A 236 -8.07 19.33 -23.72
C ARG A 236 -7.81 20.51 -24.64
N PRO A 237 -8.75 20.89 -25.50
CA PRO A 237 -8.60 22.08 -26.32
C PRO A 237 -8.62 23.32 -25.42
N MET A 238 -7.67 24.21 -25.63
CA MET A 238 -7.61 25.51 -24.96
C MET A 238 -8.34 26.58 -25.77
N SER A 239 -8.54 27.75 -25.16
CA SER A 239 -9.03 28.94 -25.88
C SER A 239 -8.23 29.17 -27.16
N GLU A 240 -8.89 29.74 -28.17
CA GLU A 240 -8.34 29.95 -29.52
C GLU A 240 -6.88 30.43 -29.52
N GLY A 241 -6.04 29.77 -30.34
CA GLY A 241 -4.62 30.07 -30.47
C GLY A 241 -3.68 29.47 -29.40
N LYS A 242 -4.19 28.73 -28.40
CA LYS A 242 -3.36 28.17 -27.30
C LYS A 242 -3.08 26.67 -27.37
N GLY A 243 -3.53 25.98 -28.42
CA GLY A 243 -3.31 24.55 -28.61
C GLY A 243 -4.04 23.68 -27.58
N ASP A 244 -3.46 22.51 -27.27
CA ASP A 244 -4.03 21.55 -26.33
C ASP A 244 -3.25 21.49 -25.02
N TYR A 245 -3.97 21.41 -23.90
CA TYR A 245 -3.40 21.04 -22.61
C TYR A 245 -3.41 19.52 -22.46
N VAL A 246 -2.23 18.92 -22.34
CA VAL A 246 -2.08 17.48 -22.18
C VAL A 246 -1.54 17.16 -20.78
N ARG A 247 -2.16 16.19 -20.12
CA ARG A 247 -1.60 15.53 -18.93
C ARG A 247 -1.36 14.07 -19.25
N THR A 248 -0.21 13.55 -18.83
CA THR A 248 0.20 12.15 -19.01
C THR A 248 0.50 11.51 -17.67
N TYR A 249 0.03 10.29 -17.47
CA TYR A 249 0.22 9.52 -16.26
C TYR A 249 0.54 8.06 -16.60
N HIS A 250 1.12 7.37 -15.62
CA HIS A 250 1.31 5.94 -15.64
C HIS A 250 0.42 5.32 -14.58
N TYR A 251 -0.35 4.31 -14.95
CA TYR A 251 -0.96 3.41 -13.98
C TYR A 251 -0.13 2.13 -13.95
N VAL A 252 0.47 1.87 -12.79
CA VAL A 252 1.26 0.69 -12.53
C VAL A 252 0.44 -0.24 -11.64
N MET A 253 0.15 -1.43 -12.17
CA MET A 253 -0.71 -2.40 -11.52
C MET A 253 -0.21 -2.73 -10.10
N PRO A 254 -1.13 -2.98 -9.14
CA PRO A 254 -2.59 -2.89 -9.28
C PRO A 254 -3.19 -1.57 -8.77
N PHE A 255 -2.38 -0.61 -8.30
CA PHE A 255 -2.91 0.57 -7.57
C PHE A 255 -2.00 1.80 -7.55
N HIS A 256 -0.91 1.83 -8.33
CA HIS A 256 -0.01 2.99 -8.35
C HIS A 256 -0.38 3.92 -9.52
N GLN A 257 -0.43 5.21 -9.25
CA GLN A 257 -0.69 6.28 -10.22
C GLN A 257 0.24 7.46 -9.99
#